data_AF-A0A7L4HA35-F1
#
_entry.id   AF-A0A7L4HA35-F1
#
_cell.length_a   1.000
_cell.length_b   1.000
_cell.length_c   1.000
_cell.angle_alpha   90.00
_cell.angle_beta   90.00
_cell.angle_gamma   90.00
#
_symmetry.space_group_name_H-M   'P 1'
#
loop_
_entity.id
_entity.type
_entity.pdbx_description
1 polymer ?
#
loop_
_entity_poly.entity_id
_entity_poly.type
_entity_poly.pdbx_seq_one_letter_code
_entity_poly.pdbx_strand_id
1 'polypeptide(L)'
;MAPWLPTKEKYGVAVWNFPRTSEHHLPLQIGETVHILQASEGWYRGYSLRNRAARGIFPASLIHLKGAVVERRGAEESVVPAEMPMVQEITTTLREWATIWKQLYVVRTGVPGLPAFRCRRGACDPVVLAQAGQRERYQQVKQMMYELMERRSQLLSGTLPKDELLQLKKEVTGKIDYGNKILALDLVVRDEDENILDPDRTSVISLFQAHRRAEQTVTQRIQEETSPQQSALCRSARLAASPSHSLYLCVRNFVCNIGEEAQLLMALYDPAEQCMISENYVIRWASTGVPQDIELLNNLRAVFTDLGSKDLKRERLFLVCQIIRVGRMDLRETYSRKLSTGLRRPFGISVMDITDITKGKCESDEDKQYFIPVHLAAADNDFLHNMIRKAVEGKDINHKGQGFWVSLKMLWGDLSQVRKDHPHLVDRSTVVARKLGYPEVIMPGKRGGGLDRPWVVSGAPGVGLRGAPLQRGPGRADGAVPPGDVRNDIYLTLVQGEFDKGNKKTQKNVEVTVCICDESGSVVQNVIYHGAGDKPASEYRSVVYYQQRHQRWMETVKV
;
A
#
# COMPACT_ATOMS: atom_id res chain seq x y z
N MET A 1 40.58 23.36 45.70
CA MET A 1 39.23 23.32 45.13
C MET A 1 39.20 24.28 43.96
N ALA A 2 38.86 23.82 42.76
CA ALA A 2 38.66 24.73 41.64
C ALA A 2 37.53 25.74 41.96
N PRO A 3 37.66 27.00 41.50
CA PRO A 3 36.60 27.99 41.63
C PRO A 3 35.42 27.65 40.70
N TRP A 4 34.21 28.02 41.11
CA TRP A 4 33.02 27.94 40.25
C TRP A 4 33.09 29.00 39.14
N LEU A 5 33.27 28.54 37.91
CA LEU A 5 33.41 29.44 36.75
C LEU A 5 32.13 29.39 35.89
N PRO A 6 31.71 30.51 35.29
CA PRO A 6 30.64 30.51 34.29
C PRO A 6 31.01 29.60 33.12
N THR A 7 30.08 28.73 32.72
CA THR A 7 30.29 27.81 31.58
C THR A 7 29.64 28.34 30.30
N LYS A 8 30.19 27.96 29.15
CA LYS A 8 29.58 28.17 27.83
C LYS A 8 28.39 27.23 27.59
N GLU A 9 28.39 26.09 28.27
CA GLU A 9 27.36 25.07 28.17
C GLU A 9 26.20 25.42 29.11
N LYS A 10 25.14 26.00 28.55
CA LYS A 10 24.03 26.53 29.37
C LYS A 10 22.85 25.58 29.51
N TYR A 11 22.80 24.49 28.73
CA TYR A 11 21.66 23.59 28.64
C TYR A 11 22.07 22.12 28.65
N GLY A 12 21.34 21.30 29.41
CA GLY A 12 21.54 19.86 29.44
C GLY A 12 20.33 19.09 29.93
N VAL A 13 20.40 17.77 29.77
CA VAL A 13 19.36 16.82 30.18
C VAL A 13 19.98 15.74 31.06
N ALA A 14 19.35 15.45 32.20
CA ALA A 14 19.80 14.38 33.07
C ALA A 14 19.63 13.00 32.41
N VAL A 15 20.70 12.22 32.33
CA VAL A 15 20.73 10.86 31.76
C VAL A 15 20.42 9.80 32.81
N TRP A 16 20.53 10.14 34.09
CA TRP A 16 20.25 9.25 35.22
C TRP A 16 19.59 10.01 36.38
N ASN A 17 18.98 9.26 37.29
CA ASN A 17 18.40 9.82 38.50
C ASN A 17 19.48 10.21 39.51
N PHE A 18 19.44 11.42 40.04
CA PHE A 18 20.34 11.92 41.07
C PHE A 18 19.54 12.27 42.33
N PRO A 19 19.61 11.48 43.41
CA PRO A 19 18.90 11.76 44.65
C PRO A 19 19.59 12.86 45.46
N ARG A 20 18.82 13.54 46.33
CA ARG A 20 19.37 14.55 47.23
C ARG A 20 20.13 13.89 48.39
N THR A 21 21.46 13.92 48.32
CA THR A 21 22.35 13.42 49.40
C THR A 21 22.89 14.52 50.30
N SER A 22 22.99 15.75 49.78
CA SER A 22 23.48 16.94 50.51
C SER A 22 22.51 18.10 50.33
N GLU A 23 22.53 19.08 51.24
CA GLU A 23 21.65 20.25 51.17
C GLU A 23 21.81 21.05 49.88
N HIS A 24 23.03 21.08 49.34
CA HIS A 24 23.39 21.76 48.11
C HIS A 24 23.11 20.95 46.84
N HIS A 25 22.82 19.64 46.96
CA HIS A 25 22.51 18.80 45.80
C HIS A 25 21.12 19.13 45.26
N LEU A 26 21.05 19.38 43.96
CA LEU A 26 19.77 19.50 43.26
C LEU A 26 19.33 18.09 42.83
N PRO A 27 18.25 17.52 43.40
CA PRO A 27 17.77 16.22 42.94
C PRO A 27 17.29 16.33 41.50
N LEU A 28 17.68 15.37 40.66
CA LEU A 28 17.31 15.32 39.25
C LEU A 28 16.71 13.95 38.91
N GLN A 29 15.71 13.96 38.05
CA GLN A 29 15.16 12.74 37.45
C GLN A 29 15.68 12.55 36.03
N ILE A 30 15.75 11.30 35.58
CA ILE A 30 16.09 10.97 34.20
C ILE A 30 15.17 11.71 33.22
N GLY A 31 15.77 12.35 32.21
CA GLY A 31 15.08 13.19 31.23
C GLY A 31 14.75 14.61 31.71
N GLU A 32 15.14 15.00 32.93
CA GLU A 32 14.92 16.35 33.43
C GLU A 32 15.88 17.35 32.77
N THR A 33 15.33 18.46 32.29
CA THR A 33 16.06 19.51 31.59
C THR A 33 16.55 20.57 32.56
N VAL A 34 17.86 20.86 32.55
CA VAL A 34 18.52 21.78 33.49
C VAL A 34 19.16 22.96 32.76
N HIS A 35 19.14 24.12 33.41
CA HIS A 35 19.93 25.27 33.01
C HIS A 35 21.20 25.27 33.85
N ILE A 36 22.36 25.29 33.17
CA ILE A 36 23.68 25.25 33.81
C ILE A 36 24.24 26.68 33.87
N LEU A 37 24.58 27.14 35.07
CA LEU A 37 25.11 28.49 35.31
C LEU A 37 26.63 28.47 35.42
N GLN A 38 27.15 27.53 36.22
CA GLN A 38 28.57 27.43 36.56
C GLN A 38 29.04 25.98 36.52
N ALA A 39 30.34 25.78 36.30
CA ALA A 39 31.00 24.47 36.31
C ALA A 39 32.23 24.50 37.22
N SER A 40 32.52 23.39 37.89
CA SER A 40 33.71 23.19 38.73
C SER A 40 34.04 21.70 38.82
N GLU A 41 35.25 21.29 38.42
CA GLU A 41 35.83 19.94 38.60
C GLU A 41 34.81 18.77 38.57
N GLY A 42 34.11 18.60 37.44
CA GLY A 42 33.17 17.48 37.25
C GLY A 42 31.77 17.69 37.85
N TRP A 43 31.48 18.88 38.37
CA TRP A 43 30.17 19.30 38.86
C TRP A 43 29.65 20.52 38.10
N TYR A 44 28.33 20.56 37.93
CA TYR A 44 27.59 21.68 37.41
C TYR A 44 26.72 22.28 38.51
N ARG A 45 26.53 23.61 38.45
CA ARG A 45 25.60 24.34 39.31
C ARG A 45 24.55 25.00 38.44
N GLY A 46 23.30 24.80 38.79
CA GLY A 46 22.18 25.21 37.97
C GLY A 46 20.84 25.05 38.66
N TYR A 47 19.79 25.05 37.85
CA TYR A 47 18.42 24.82 38.30
C TYR A 47 17.64 23.99 37.26
N SER A 48 16.57 23.34 37.71
CA SER A 48 15.65 22.62 36.82
C SER A 48 14.74 23.60 36.10
N LEU A 49 14.51 23.41 34.80
CA LEU A 49 13.54 24.22 34.05
C LEU A 49 12.10 24.02 34.53
N ARG A 50 11.81 22.93 35.26
CA ARG A 50 10.51 22.73 35.92
C ARG A 50 10.36 23.55 37.19
N ASN A 51 11.46 23.80 37.91
CA ASN A 51 11.47 24.56 39.15
C ASN A 51 12.69 25.51 39.18
N ARG A 52 12.49 26.74 38.70
CA ARG A 52 13.55 27.76 38.59
C ARG A 52 14.03 28.30 39.94
N ALA A 53 13.22 28.15 40.99
CA ALA A 53 13.56 28.63 42.34
C ALA A 53 14.59 27.73 43.03
N ALA A 54 14.57 26.42 42.73
CA ALA A 54 15.49 25.45 43.31
C ALA A 54 16.83 25.45 42.57
N ARG A 55 17.86 26.02 43.19
CA ARG A 55 19.25 26.01 42.69
C ARG A 55 20.09 25.03 43.48
N GLY A 56 20.97 24.31 42.80
CA GLY A 56 21.92 23.40 43.44
C GLY A 56 22.98 22.88 42.50
N ILE A 57 23.76 21.92 43.00
CA ILE A 57 24.84 21.26 42.26
C ILE A 57 24.46 19.84 41.88
N PHE A 58 24.98 19.38 40.74
CA PHE A 58 24.77 18.05 40.19
C PHE A 58 26.00 17.59 39.39
N PRO A 59 26.31 16.29 39.34
CA PRO A 59 27.49 15.81 38.64
C PRO A 59 27.39 16.04 37.13
N ALA A 60 28.48 16.49 36.51
CA ALA A 60 28.55 16.71 35.07
C ALA A 60 28.38 15.41 34.27
N SER A 61 28.86 14.29 34.82
CA SER A 61 28.74 12.95 34.20
C SER A 61 27.30 12.48 34.02
N LEU A 62 26.34 13.04 34.77
CA LEU A 62 24.93 12.68 34.68
C LEU A 62 24.15 13.56 33.70
N ILE A 63 24.79 14.56 33.09
CA ILE A 63 24.14 15.53 32.21
C ILE A 63 24.61 15.36 30.78
N HIS A 64 23.67 15.09 29.88
CA HIS A 64 23.89 15.17 28.45
C HIS A 64 23.65 16.59 27.97
N LEU A 65 24.71 17.23 27.49
CA LEU A 65 24.70 18.60 27.01
C LEU A 65 23.94 18.68 25.69
N LYS A 66 23.12 19.72 25.54
CA LYS A 66 22.36 19.98 24.30
C LYS A 66 22.57 21.42 23.85
N GLY A 67 22.54 21.63 22.53
CA GLY A 67 22.60 22.98 21.96
C GLY A 67 21.40 23.83 22.43
N ALA A 68 21.67 25.09 22.76
CA ALA A 68 20.63 26.04 23.13
C ALA A 68 21.03 27.47 22.76
N VAL A 69 20.02 28.26 22.40
CA VAL A 69 20.13 29.70 22.18
C VAL A 69 19.84 30.40 23.51
N VAL A 70 20.77 31.25 23.93
CA VAL A 70 20.63 32.03 25.17
C VAL A 70 20.04 33.37 24.81
N GLU A 71 18.80 33.62 25.22
CA GLU A 71 18.19 34.94 25.14
C GLU A 71 18.47 35.70 26.45
N ARG A 72 19.06 36.89 26.34
CA ARG A 72 19.30 37.75 27.50
C ARG A 72 18.23 38.83 27.55
N ARG A 73 17.18 38.61 28.35
CA ARG A 73 16.13 39.60 28.62
C ARG A 73 16.47 40.31 29.95
N GLY A 74 17.25 41.39 29.85
CA GLY A 74 17.67 42.16 31.03
C GLY A 74 18.66 41.41 31.92
N ALA A 75 18.31 41.24 33.21
CA ALA A 75 19.15 40.57 34.22
C ALA A 75 19.00 39.03 34.29
N GLU A 76 18.01 38.47 33.57
CA GLU A 76 17.78 37.03 33.53
C GLU A 76 18.25 36.43 32.19
N GLU A 77 18.99 35.32 32.27
CA GLU A 77 19.37 34.51 31.10
C GLU A 77 18.31 33.41 30.92
N SER A 78 17.56 33.45 29.81
CA SER A 78 16.67 32.37 29.41
C SER A 78 17.35 31.48 28.37
N VAL A 79 17.12 30.18 28.45
CA VAL A 79 17.74 29.18 27.59
C VAL A 79 16.64 28.51 26.80
N VAL A 80 16.68 28.68 25.49
CA VAL A 80 15.77 28.04 24.54
C VAL A 80 16.56 26.93 23.84
N PRO A 81 16.10 25.67 23.86
CA PRO A 81 16.78 24.59 23.14
C PRO A 81 17.01 24.96 21.66
N ALA A 82 18.11 24.50 21.06
CA ALA A 82 18.38 24.72 19.63
C ALA A 82 17.62 23.71 18.74
N GLU A 83 16.74 22.89 19.33
CA GLU A 83 15.88 21.97 18.61
C GLU A 83 14.90 22.75 17.71
N MET A 84 14.50 22.15 16.60
CA MET A 84 13.52 22.76 15.68
C MET A 84 12.28 23.22 16.46
N PRO A 85 11.73 24.43 16.20
CA PRO A 85 10.58 24.98 16.94
C PRO A 85 9.40 24.01 17.08
N MET A 86 9.12 23.25 16.01
CA MET A 86 8.06 22.25 16.02
C MET A 86 8.29 21.10 17.02
N VAL A 87 9.54 20.66 17.23
CA VAL A 87 9.84 19.62 18.23
C VAL A 87 9.57 20.15 19.64
N GLN A 88 9.85 21.42 19.88
CA GLN A 88 9.56 22.09 21.15
C GLN A 88 8.05 22.17 21.38
N GLU A 89 7.31 22.58 20.34
CA GLU A 89 5.84 22.67 20.35
C GLU A 89 5.21 21.30 20.66
N ILE A 90 5.58 20.22 19.96
CA ILE A 90 5.07 18.88 20.27
C ILE A 90 5.35 18.53 21.73
N THR A 91 6.54 18.87 22.24
CA THR A 91 6.93 18.57 23.61
C THR A 91 6.10 19.34 24.64
N THR A 92 5.76 20.61 24.39
CA THR A 92 4.89 21.39 25.27
C THR A 92 3.44 20.93 25.19
N THR A 93 2.91 20.71 23.98
CA THR A 93 1.56 20.21 23.76
C THR A 93 1.34 18.87 24.47
N LEU A 94 2.28 17.92 24.34
CA LEU A 94 2.18 16.64 25.04
C LEU A 94 2.16 16.77 26.56
N ARG A 95 2.86 17.76 27.14
CA ARG A 95 2.85 18.01 28.59
C ARG A 95 1.51 18.58 29.06
N GLU A 96 0.95 19.51 28.29
CA GLU A 96 -0.38 20.08 28.54
C GLU A 96 -1.47 19.01 28.42
N TRP A 97 -1.47 18.28 27.31
CA TRP A 97 -2.41 17.18 27.08
C TRP A 97 -2.27 16.08 28.11
N ALA A 98 -1.06 15.74 28.56
CA ALA A 98 -0.86 14.75 29.61
C ALA A 98 -1.53 15.15 30.94
N THR A 99 -1.58 16.44 31.25
CA THR A 99 -2.24 16.95 32.46
C THR A 99 -3.76 16.74 32.37
N ILE A 100 -4.34 17.11 31.23
CA ILE A 100 -5.78 16.95 30.98
C ILE A 100 -6.15 15.46 30.84
N TRP A 101 -5.31 14.66 30.20
CA TRP A 101 -5.49 13.23 30.03
C TRP A 101 -5.52 12.48 31.37
N LYS A 102 -4.66 12.88 32.33
CA LYS A 102 -4.72 12.37 33.71
C LYS A 102 -6.02 12.78 34.41
N GLN A 103 -6.50 14.00 34.21
CA GLN A 103 -7.79 14.44 34.75
C GLN A 103 -8.96 13.62 34.17
N LEU A 104 -8.96 13.39 32.84
CA LEU A 104 -9.94 12.53 32.16
C LEU A 104 -9.93 11.09 32.71
N TYR A 105 -8.78 10.59 33.15
CA TYR A 105 -8.67 9.29 33.81
C TYR A 105 -9.26 9.27 35.22
N VAL A 106 -9.03 10.31 36.04
CA VAL A 106 -9.54 10.37 37.42
C VAL A 106 -11.07 10.47 37.43
N VAL A 107 -11.65 11.28 36.54
CA VAL A 107 -13.10 11.41 36.40
C VAL A 107 -13.73 10.07 35.96
N ARG A 108 -13.00 9.25 35.18
CA ARG A 108 -13.42 7.90 34.76
C ARG A 108 -13.51 6.88 35.91
N THR A 109 -12.74 7.05 36.99
CA THR A 109 -12.67 6.05 38.09
C THR A 109 -13.55 6.33 39.30
N GLY A 110 -14.32 7.44 39.31
CA GLY A 110 -15.33 7.81 40.32
C GLY A 110 -15.22 7.14 41.70
N VAL A 111 -14.44 7.72 42.62
CA VAL A 111 -14.48 7.34 44.04
C VAL A 111 -15.78 7.90 44.65
N PRO A 112 -16.70 7.07 45.17
CA PRO A 112 -17.96 7.55 45.73
C PRO A 112 -17.75 8.01 47.17
N GLY A 113 -17.76 9.32 47.38
CA GLY A 113 -17.80 9.93 48.71
C GLY A 113 -18.97 10.89 48.82
N LEU A 114 -20.17 10.36 49.13
CA LEU A 114 -21.34 10.95 49.84
C LEU A 114 -22.62 10.14 49.52
N PRO A 115 -23.58 10.01 50.46
CA PRO A 115 -24.51 8.89 50.50
C PRO A 115 -25.60 8.98 49.44
N ALA A 116 -25.80 7.87 48.74
CA ALA A 116 -26.84 7.67 47.75
C ALA A 116 -28.23 7.65 48.39
N PHE A 117 -29.08 8.61 48.02
CA PHE A 117 -30.53 8.41 48.12
C PHE A 117 -30.94 7.39 47.06
N ARG A 118 -31.46 6.25 47.53
CA ARG A 118 -32.12 5.22 46.72
C ARG A 118 -33.25 5.84 45.91
N CYS A 119 -33.24 5.66 44.59
CA CYS A 119 -34.46 5.76 43.81
C CYS A 119 -34.70 4.46 43.03
N ARG A 120 -35.94 4.00 43.10
CA ARG A 120 -36.46 2.75 42.54
C ARG A 120 -37.08 3.05 41.18
N ARG A 121 -36.91 2.09 40.26
CA ARG A 121 -37.61 1.88 38.98
C ARG A 121 -37.19 2.75 37.80
N GLY A 122 -36.60 2.08 36.81
CA GLY A 122 -37.09 2.13 35.43
C GLY A 122 -36.91 3.46 34.69
N ALA A 123 -35.69 3.97 34.64
CA ALA A 123 -35.22 4.86 33.58
C ALA A 123 -33.70 4.65 33.45
N CYS A 124 -33.18 4.59 32.23
CA CYS A 124 -31.73 4.57 32.04
C CYS A 124 -31.15 5.88 32.61
N ASP A 125 -30.32 5.79 33.64
CA ASP A 125 -29.74 6.94 34.32
C ASP A 125 -28.91 7.80 33.34
N PRO A 126 -29.10 9.14 33.30
CA PRO A 126 -28.29 10.06 32.48
C PRO A 126 -26.80 10.09 32.88
N VAL A 127 -26.43 9.45 34.00
CA VAL A 127 -25.05 9.31 34.47
C VAL A 127 -24.23 8.34 33.61
N VAL A 128 -24.86 7.32 33.03
CA VAL A 128 -24.15 6.27 32.26
C VAL A 128 -23.72 6.77 30.88
N LEU A 129 -24.52 7.65 30.25
CA LEU A 129 -24.17 8.27 28.96
C LEU A 129 -23.02 9.28 29.07
N ALA A 130 -22.93 10.03 30.19
CA ALA A 130 -21.84 10.96 30.43
C ALA A 130 -20.48 10.25 30.63
N GLN A 131 -20.49 9.05 31.23
CA GLN A 131 -19.28 8.24 31.44
C GLN A 131 -18.76 7.59 30.14
N ALA A 132 -19.65 7.26 29.19
CA ALA A 132 -19.27 6.68 27.90
C ALA A 132 -18.45 7.65 27.03
N GLY A 133 -18.92 8.90 26.89
CA GLY A 133 -18.22 9.92 26.08
C GLY A 133 -16.86 10.34 26.66
N GLN A 134 -16.68 10.25 27.98
CA GLN A 134 -15.38 10.54 28.61
C GLN A 134 -14.36 9.42 28.40
N ARG A 135 -14.81 8.16 28.32
CA ARG A 135 -13.93 7.02 28.01
C ARG A 135 -13.41 7.07 26.58
N GLU A 136 -14.26 7.49 25.65
CA GLU A 136 -13.88 7.71 24.24
C GLU A 136 -12.87 8.86 24.12
N ARG A 137 -13.12 10.00 24.77
CA ARG A 137 -12.17 11.14 24.81
C ARG A 137 -10.81 10.74 25.39
N TYR A 138 -10.79 9.98 26.47
CA TYR A 138 -9.54 9.48 27.06
C TYR A 138 -8.75 8.59 26.08
N GLN A 139 -9.42 7.69 25.37
CA GLN A 139 -8.79 6.82 24.38
C GLN A 139 -8.33 7.60 23.14
N GLN A 140 -9.13 8.55 22.67
CA GLN A 140 -8.81 9.40 21.52
C GLN A 140 -7.56 10.25 21.79
N VAL A 141 -7.50 10.93 22.94
CA VAL A 141 -6.34 11.75 23.33
C VAL A 141 -5.09 10.88 23.51
N LYS A 142 -5.23 9.69 24.13
CA LYS A 142 -4.12 8.73 24.25
C LYS A 142 -3.52 8.36 22.89
N GLN A 143 -4.38 8.05 21.92
CA GLN A 143 -3.96 7.69 20.57
C GLN A 143 -3.23 8.84 19.89
N MET A 144 -3.79 10.05 19.96
CA MET A 144 -3.17 11.25 19.39
C MET A 144 -1.82 11.57 20.04
N MET A 145 -1.68 11.37 21.35
CA MET A 145 -0.41 11.56 22.06
C MET A 145 0.68 10.60 21.55
N TYR A 146 0.37 9.31 21.36
CA TYR A 146 1.37 8.37 20.83
C TYR A 146 1.79 8.71 19.40
N GLU A 147 0.85 9.10 18.55
CA GLU A 147 1.14 9.53 17.18
C GLU A 147 2.06 10.76 17.18
N LEU A 148 1.80 11.76 18.04
CA LEU A 148 2.67 12.92 18.17
C LEU A 148 4.08 12.55 18.69
N MET A 149 4.20 11.58 19.59
CA MET A 149 5.51 11.08 20.04
C MET A 149 6.29 10.41 18.91
N GLU A 150 5.61 9.63 18.07
CA GLU A 150 6.22 9.01 16.90
C GLU A 150 6.65 10.06 15.86
N ARG A 151 5.77 11.04 15.55
CA ARG A 151 6.11 12.15 14.66
C ARG A 151 7.29 12.96 15.18
N ARG A 152 7.38 13.19 16.49
CA ARG A 152 8.53 13.85 17.13
C ARG A 152 9.83 13.06 16.91
N SER A 153 9.78 11.73 16.99
CA SER A 153 10.93 10.87 16.69
C SER A 153 11.36 10.99 15.22
N GLN A 154 10.40 11.02 14.30
CA GLN A 154 10.65 11.19 12.86
C GLN A 154 11.25 12.57 12.52
N LEU A 155 10.81 13.64 13.20
CA LEU A 155 11.40 14.97 13.03
C LEU A 155 12.84 15.04 13.53
N LEU A 156 13.18 14.27 14.57
CA LEU A 156 14.53 14.21 15.13
C LEU A 156 15.47 13.25 14.37
N SER A 157 14.95 12.33 13.56
CA SER A 157 15.79 11.40 12.79
C SER A 157 16.58 12.10 11.69
N GLY A 158 16.12 13.25 11.20
CA GLY A 158 16.85 14.08 10.22
C GLY A 158 17.00 13.43 8.83
N THR A 159 16.34 12.31 8.58
CA THR A 159 16.46 11.50 7.35
C THR A 159 15.50 11.91 6.23
N LEU A 160 14.63 12.91 6.48
CA LEU A 160 13.53 13.26 5.58
C LEU A 160 13.94 14.38 4.61
N PRO A 161 13.61 14.27 3.30
CA PRO A 161 13.78 15.34 2.34
C PRO A 161 12.88 16.55 2.70
N LYS A 162 13.22 17.74 2.19
CA LYS A 162 12.54 19.00 2.54
C LYS A 162 11.02 18.97 2.29
N ASP A 163 10.59 18.33 1.20
CA ASP A 163 9.17 18.25 0.83
C ASP A 163 8.39 17.34 1.79
N GLU A 164 8.96 16.18 2.15
CA GLU A 164 8.37 15.28 3.15
C GLU A 164 8.38 15.91 4.54
N LEU A 165 9.42 16.68 4.88
CA LEU A 165 9.48 17.42 6.13
C LEU A 165 8.36 18.47 6.21
N LEU A 166 8.11 19.23 5.14
CA LEU A 166 7.02 20.21 5.09
C LEU A 166 5.66 19.51 5.22
N GLN A 167 5.46 18.37 4.57
CA GLN A 167 4.23 17.59 4.70
C GLN A 167 4.04 17.07 6.14
N LEU A 168 5.10 16.53 6.74
CA LEU A 168 5.09 16.05 8.12
C LEU A 168 4.78 17.18 9.10
N LYS A 169 5.32 18.38 8.86
CA LYS A 169 5.01 19.59 9.62
C LYS A 169 3.51 19.89 9.60
N LYS A 170 2.90 19.93 8.41
CA LYS A 170 1.46 20.17 8.22
C LYS A 170 0.57 19.13 8.89
N GLU A 171 1.00 17.86 8.90
CA GLU A 171 0.27 16.79 9.58
C GLU A 171 0.31 16.94 11.10
N VAL A 172 1.49 17.28 11.65
CA VAL A 172 1.67 17.48 13.09
C VAL A 172 0.84 18.66 13.57
N THR A 173 0.95 19.81 12.91
CA THR A 173 0.23 21.03 13.26
C THR A 173 -1.27 20.84 13.19
N GLY A 174 -1.74 20.19 12.13
CA GLY A 174 -3.14 19.83 11.98
C GLY A 174 -3.69 18.93 13.09
N LYS A 175 -2.90 17.99 13.60
CA LYS A 175 -3.29 17.13 14.73
C LYS A 175 -3.27 17.87 16.06
N ILE A 176 -2.29 18.75 16.27
CA ILE A 176 -2.20 19.59 17.47
C ILE A 176 -3.43 20.51 17.56
N ASP A 177 -3.79 21.20 16.48
CA ASP A 177 -4.91 22.14 16.51
C ASP A 177 -6.25 21.45 16.73
N TYR A 178 -6.42 20.30 16.09
CA TYR A 178 -7.58 19.45 16.32
C TYR A 178 -7.65 18.98 17.77
N GLY A 179 -6.54 18.50 18.32
CA GLY A 179 -6.43 18.06 19.71
C GLY A 179 -6.70 19.19 20.71
N ASN A 180 -6.16 20.38 20.45
CA ASN A 180 -6.42 21.56 21.27
C ASN A 180 -7.90 21.93 21.23
N LYS A 181 -8.56 21.89 20.07
CA LYS A 181 -9.98 22.21 19.97
C LYS A 181 -10.87 21.20 20.71
N ILE A 182 -10.58 19.89 20.64
CA ILE A 182 -11.35 18.87 21.40
C ILE A 182 -11.09 18.94 22.91
N LEU A 183 -9.90 19.40 23.31
CA LEU A 183 -9.50 19.60 24.71
C LEU A 183 -9.88 20.99 25.24
N ALA A 184 -10.53 21.82 24.42
CA ALA A 184 -10.88 23.21 24.72
C ALA A 184 -9.69 24.08 25.15
N LEU A 185 -8.55 23.88 24.49
CA LEU A 185 -7.35 24.71 24.59
C LEU A 185 -7.32 25.78 23.49
N ASP A 186 -6.46 26.77 23.68
CA ASP A 186 -6.33 27.90 22.76
C ASP A 186 -5.84 27.46 21.36
N LEU A 187 -6.40 28.08 20.34
CA LEU A 187 -6.02 27.87 18.94
C LEU A 187 -4.77 28.69 18.61
N VAL A 188 -3.74 28.03 18.11
CA VAL A 188 -2.49 28.67 17.66
C VAL A 188 -2.60 28.99 16.18
N VAL A 189 -2.32 30.23 15.79
CA VAL A 189 -2.37 30.67 14.38
C VAL A 189 -0.98 30.53 13.77
N ARG A 190 -0.88 29.88 12.60
CA ARG A 190 0.39 29.61 11.91
C ARG A 190 0.49 30.26 10.52
N ASP A 191 1.72 30.51 10.08
CA ASP A 191 2.07 31.00 8.75
C ASP A 191 2.08 29.87 7.69
N GLU A 192 2.39 30.18 6.42
CA GLU A 192 2.43 29.19 5.33
C GLU A 192 3.54 28.14 5.49
N ASP A 193 4.58 28.45 6.29
CA ASP A 193 5.71 27.59 6.61
C ASP A 193 5.49 26.79 7.92
N GLU A 194 4.27 26.84 8.47
CA GLU A 194 3.82 26.15 9.69
C GLU A 194 4.55 26.60 10.96
N ASN A 195 5.03 27.85 11.01
CA ASN A 195 5.55 28.47 12.22
C ASN A 195 4.47 29.30 12.90
N ILE A 196 4.60 29.49 14.22
CA ILE A 196 3.68 30.30 15.02
C ILE A 196 3.78 31.76 14.57
N LEU A 197 2.65 32.37 14.21
CA LEU A 197 2.59 33.78 13.82
C LEU A 197 2.89 34.68 15.01
N ASP A 198 3.87 35.57 14.84
CA ASP A 198 4.21 36.57 15.83
C ASP A 198 3.24 37.77 15.73
N PRO A 199 2.47 38.09 16.80
CA PRO A 199 1.54 39.21 16.80
C PRO A 199 2.24 40.57 16.65
N ASP A 200 3.50 40.70 17.04
CA ASP A 200 4.24 41.96 16.97
C ASP A 200 4.74 42.26 15.55
N ARG A 201 4.84 41.23 14.70
CA ARG A 201 5.32 41.33 13.31
C ARG A 201 4.19 41.33 12.28
N THR A 202 2.98 40.99 12.69
CA THR A 202 1.84 40.79 11.78
C THR A 202 0.79 41.88 11.97
N SER A 203 0.19 42.35 10.87
CA SER A 203 -0.87 43.35 10.96
C SER A 203 -2.11 42.76 11.61
N VAL A 204 -2.81 43.55 12.44
CA VAL A 204 -4.02 43.12 13.17
C VAL A 204 -5.08 42.50 12.22
N ILE A 205 -5.22 43.08 11.02
CA ILE A 205 -6.16 42.59 10.00
C ILE A 205 -5.71 41.23 9.44
N SER A 206 -4.41 41.05 9.15
CA SER A 206 -3.86 39.78 8.67
C SER A 206 -3.97 38.69 9.74
N LEU A 207 -3.70 39.03 11.00
CA LEU A 207 -3.82 38.11 12.13
C LEU A 207 -5.28 37.66 12.31
N PHE A 208 -6.24 38.59 12.24
CA PHE A 208 -7.66 38.28 12.31
C PHE A 208 -8.12 37.37 11.16
N GLN A 209 -7.68 37.65 9.93
CA GLN A 209 -8.00 36.80 8.78
C GLN A 209 -7.39 35.40 8.92
N ALA A 210 -6.14 35.30 9.37
CA ALA A 210 -5.47 34.03 9.62
C ALA A 210 -6.17 33.23 10.73
N HIS A 211 -6.59 33.90 11.80
CA HIS A 211 -7.36 33.28 12.88
C HIS A 211 -8.70 32.73 12.38
N ARG A 212 -9.46 33.51 11.60
CA ARG A 212 -10.73 33.04 11.03
C ARG A 212 -10.55 31.85 10.09
N ARG A 213 -9.48 31.83 9.28
CA ARG A 213 -9.16 30.70 8.40
C ARG A 213 -8.78 29.45 9.20
N ALA A 214 -7.97 29.59 10.24
CA ALA A 214 -7.58 28.49 11.11
C ALA A 214 -8.81 27.90 11.84
N GLU A 215 -9.67 28.75 12.37
CA GLU A 215 -10.91 28.32 13.04
C GLU A 215 -11.86 27.60 12.09
N GLN A 216 -12.05 28.10 10.86
CA GLN A 216 -12.86 27.45 9.83
C GLN A 216 -12.30 26.06 9.48
N THR A 217 -10.98 25.96 9.26
CA THR A 217 -10.31 24.70 8.91
C THR A 217 -10.46 23.65 10.01
N VAL A 218 -10.28 24.06 11.27
CA VAL A 218 -10.43 23.15 12.42
C VAL A 218 -11.89 22.73 12.60
N THR A 219 -12.84 23.64 12.44
CA THR A 219 -14.27 23.35 12.58
C THR A 219 -14.77 22.41 11.49
N GLN A 220 -14.28 22.59 10.25
CA GLN A 220 -14.56 21.69 9.14
C GLN A 220 -14.05 20.27 9.43
N ARG A 221 -12.80 20.13 9.92
CA ARG A 221 -12.23 18.83 10.31
C ARG A 221 -13.01 18.15 11.45
N ILE A 222 -13.55 18.94 12.40
CA ILE A 222 -14.40 18.39 13.47
C ILE A 222 -15.72 17.88 12.91
N GLN A 223 -16.35 18.58 11.97
CA GLN A 223 -17.57 18.10 11.30
C GLN A 223 -17.31 16.82 10.49
N GLU A 224 -16.16 16.74 9.81
CA GLU A 224 -15.70 15.54 9.09
C GLU A 224 -15.49 14.34 10.04
N GLU A 225 -14.94 14.54 11.24
CA GLU A 225 -14.73 13.47 12.22
C GLU A 225 -15.96 13.13 13.10
N THR A 226 -16.92 14.05 13.28
CA THR A 226 -18.09 13.88 14.18
C THR A 226 -19.29 13.20 13.49
N SER A 227 -19.33 13.11 12.16
CA SER A 227 -20.42 12.44 11.46
C SER A 227 -20.33 10.89 11.62
N PRO A 228 -21.33 10.21 12.24
CA PRO A 228 -21.23 8.78 12.56
C PRO A 228 -21.24 7.86 11.32
N GLN A 229 -21.53 8.40 10.13
CA GLN A 229 -21.44 7.69 8.86
C GLN A 229 -20.08 7.87 8.16
N GLN A 230 -19.19 8.73 8.67
CA GLN A 230 -17.84 8.92 8.10
C GLN A 230 -16.69 8.48 9.02
N SER A 231 -16.95 7.87 10.18
CA SER A 231 -15.88 7.18 10.93
C SER A 231 -15.31 5.95 10.19
N ALA A 232 -16.00 5.51 9.12
CA ALA A 232 -15.53 4.60 8.09
C ALA A 232 -14.98 5.30 6.81
N LEU A 233 -15.38 6.55 6.52
CA LEU A 233 -14.98 7.29 5.30
C LEU A 233 -13.80 8.26 5.53
N CYS A 234 -13.54 8.73 6.75
CA CYS A 234 -12.44 9.68 7.05
C CYS A 234 -11.15 8.98 7.48
N ARG A 235 -11.22 7.76 8.05
CA ARG A 235 -10.07 6.84 7.99
C ARG A 235 -9.73 6.48 6.55
N SER A 236 -10.73 6.44 5.65
CA SER A 236 -10.56 6.20 4.21
C SER A 236 -9.94 7.37 3.44
N ALA A 237 -9.92 8.59 3.98
CA ALA A 237 -9.36 9.76 3.31
C ALA A 237 -7.88 10.01 3.68
N ARG A 238 -7.42 9.62 4.87
CA ARG A 238 -5.97 9.58 5.20
C ARG A 238 -5.31 8.27 4.77
N LEU A 239 -6.10 7.20 4.57
CA LEU A 239 -5.79 6.05 3.72
C LEU A 239 -6.21 6.36 2.27
N ALA A 240 -5.70 7.44 1.68
CA ALA A 240 -5.91 7.74 0.25
C ALA A 240 -5.29 6.69 -0.70
N ALA A 241 -4.87 5.52 -0.20
CA ALA A 241 -4.96 4.28 -0.94
C ALA A 241 -6.17 3.52 -0.40
N SER A 242 -7.21 3.33 -1.22
CA SER A 242 -8.09 2.17 -1.00
C SER A 242 -7.19 0.98 -0.67
N PRO A 243 -7.48 0.12 0.34
CA PRO A 243 -6.58 -0.99 0.63
C PRO A 243 -6.42 -1.78 -0.65
N SER A 244 -5.27 -1.58 -1.29
CA SER A 244 -4.87 -2.34 -2.45
C SER A 244 -4.54 -3.68 -1.86
N HIS A 245 -5.32 -4.65 -2.27
CA HIS A 245 -5.06 -6.01 -1.87
C HIS A 245 -4.09 -6.60 -2.88
N SER A 246 -3.15 -7.36 -2.34
CA SER A 246 -2.18 -8.08 -3.15
C SER A 246 -2.36 -9.56 -2.87
N LEU A 247 -2.63 -10.36 -3.89
CA LEU A 247 -2.73 -11.81 -3.73
C LEU A 247 -1.38 -12.44 -4.05
N TYR A 248 -0.75 -13.05 -3.05
CA TYR A 248 0.48 -13.81 -3.22
C TYR A 248 0.15 -15.24 -3.64
N LEU A 249 0.79 -15.70 -4.72
CA LEU A 249 0.72 -17.04 -5.27
C LEU A 249 2.12 -17.64 -5.30
N CYS A 250 2.27 -18.85 -4.75
CA CYS A 250 3.48 -19.64 -4.84
C CYS A 250 3.16 -21.04 -5.38
N VAL A 251 3.76 -21.41 -6.51
CA VAL A 251 3.60 -22.74 -7.10
C VAL A 251 4.64 -23.67 -6.47
N ARG A 252 4.18 -24.66 -5.71
CA ARG A 252 5.05 -25.60 -4.98
C ARG A 252 5.45 -26.79 -5.83
N ASN A 253 4.51 -27.34 -6.60
CA ASN A 253 4.75 -28.52 -7.41
C ASN A 253 3.76 -28.59 -8.58
N PHE A 254 4.19 -29.13 -9.71
CA PHE A 254 3.36 -29.36 -10.89
C PHE A 254 3.50 -30.83 -11.32
N VAL A 255 2.39 -31.57 -11.26
CA VAL A 255 2.33 -33.01 -11.53
C VAL A 255 1.46 -33.22 -12.76
N CYS A 256 2.05 -33.13 -13.95
CA CYS A 256 1.37 -33.43 -15.20
C CYS A 256 2.33 -34.00 -16.25
N ASN A 257 1.90 -35.05 -16.96
CA ASN A 257 2.67 -35.66 -18.03
C ASN A 257 2.29 -35.04 -19.38
N ILE A 258 2.97 -33.96 -19.77
CA ILE A 258 2.69 -33.23 -21.01
C ILE A 258 3.44 -33.85 -22.21
N GLY A 259 4.66 -34.34 -22.00
CA GLY A 259 5.51 -34.97 -23.03
C GLY A 259 6.16 -34.00 -24.04
N GLU A 260 5.78 -32.72 -24.03
CA GLU A 260 6.36 -31.63 -24.83
C GLU A 260 6.64 -30.42 -23.93
N GLU A 261 7.28 -29.38 -24.47
CA GLU A 261 7.37 -28.08 -23.78
C GLU A 261 5.97 -27.48 -23.59
N ALA A 262 5.77 -26.75 -22.50
CA ALA A 262 4.48 -26.11 -22.19
C ALA A 262 4.63 -24.74 -21.57
N GLN A 263 3.57 -23.95 -21.68
CA GLN A 263 3.39 -22.66 -21.04
C GLN A 263 2.19 -22.76 -20.11
N LEU A 264 2.42 -22.41 -18.84
CA LEU A 264 1.37 -22.28 -17.83
C LEU A 264 1.03 -20.80 -17.69
N LEU A 265 -0.22 -20.44 -17.95
CA LEU A 265 -0.73 -19.07 -17.85
C LEU A 265 -1.71 -18.98 -16.70
N MET A 266 -1.35 -18.30 -15.62
CA MET A 266 -2.20 -18.16 -14.43
C MET A 266 -2.78 -16.75 -14.34
N ALA A 267 -4.10 -16.64 -14.20
CA ALA A 267 -4.79 -15.36 -14.09
C ALA A 267 -6.02 -15.46 -13.18
N LEU A 268 -6.45 -14.31 -12.67
CA LEU A 268 -7.70 -14.16 -11.93
C LEU A 268 -8.87 -14.03 -12.90
N TYR A 269 -9.92 -14.78 -12.68
CA TYR A 269 -11.10 -14.85 -13.54
C TYR A 269 -12.37 -14.49 -12.78
N ASP A 270 -13.20 -13.66 -13.41
CA ASP A 270 -14.55 -13.36 -12.95
C ASP A 270 -15.59 -14.20 -13.71
N PRO A 271 -16.37 -15.05 -13.03
CA PRO A 271 -17.45 -15.80 -13.66
C PRO A 271 -18.64 -14.91 -14.09
N ALA A 272 -18.88 -13.77 -13.44
CA ALA A 272 -20.01 -12.89 -13.73
C ALA A 272 -19.79 -12.11 -15.04
N GLU A 273 -18.62 -11.51 -15.19
CA GLU A 273 -18.21 -10.76 -16.39
C GLU A 273 -17.62 -11.65 -17.49
N GLN A 274 -17.36 -12.94 -17.19
CA GLN A 274 -16.70 -13.91 -18.06
C GLN A 274 -15.35 -13.40 -18.63
N CYS A 275 -14.60 -12.64 -17.83
CA CYS A 275 -13.37 -11.99 -18.25
C CYS A 275 -12.23 -12.26 -17.26
N MET A 276 -11.00 -12.16 -17.77
CA MET A 276 -9.81 -12.15 -16.94
C MET A 276 -9.65 -10.78 -16.30
N ILE A 277 -9.34 -10.75 -15.01
CA ILE A 277 -9.15 -9.53 -14.22
C ILE A 277 -7.68 -9.13 -14.19
N SER A 278 -6.75 -10.09 -14.21
CA SER A 278 -5.32 -9.83 -14.08
C SER A 278 -4.55 -10.19 -15.35
N GLU A 279 -3.34 -9.67 -15.45
CA GLU A 279 -2.32 -10.18 -16.36
C GLU A 279 -2.07 -11.67 -16.11
N ASN A 280 -1.64 -12.38 -17.17
CA ASN A 280 -1.23 -13.77 -17.07
C ASN A 280 0.16 -13.86 -16.42
N TYR A 281 0.30 -14.62 -15.35
CA TYR A 281 1.60 -15.08 -14.86
C TYR A 281 2.04 -16.28 -15.71
N VAL A 282 3.18 -16.15 -16.40
CA VAL A 282 3.66 -17.13 -17.38
C VAL A 282 4.81 -17.95 -16.80
N ILE A 283 4.68 -19.28 -16.83
CA ILE A 283 5.76 -20.21 -16.48
C ILE A 283 6.05 -21.10 -17.69
N ARG A 284 7.32 -21.14 -18.11
CA ARG A 284 7.81 -22.05 -19.16
C ARG A 284 8.23 -23.37 -18.55
N TRP A 285 7.56 -24.44 -18.97
CA TRP A 285 7.77 -25.80 -18.50
C TRP A 285 8.47 -26.62 -19.59
N ALA A 286 9.63 -27.19 -19.27
CA ALA A 286 10.39 -28.00 -20.22
C ALA A 286 9.79 -29.40 -20.38
N SER A 287 10.08 -30.04 -21.51
CA SER A 287 9.66 -31.43 -21.80
C SER A 287 10.26 -32.45 -20.83
N THR A 288 11.31 -32.08 -20.09
CA THR A 288 11.97 -32.88 -19.04
C THR A 288 11.19 -32.92 -17.72
N GLY A 289 10.07 -32.19 -17.61
CA GLY A 289 9.25 -32.18 -16.40
C GLY A 289 9.74 -31.21 -15.32
N VAL A 290 10.61 -30.26 -15.66
CA VAL A 290 11.06 -29.16 -14.79
C VAL A 290 10.85 -27.81 -15.49
N PRO A 291 10.76 -26.69 -14.77
CA PRO A 291 10.79 -25.36 -15.37
C PRO A 291 12.03 -25.17 -16.26
N GLN A 292 11.89 -24.45 -17.38
CA GLN A 292 12.97 -24.24 -18.34
C GLN A 292 14.11 -23.37 -17.76
N ASP A 293 13.79 -22.49 -16.82
CA ASP A 293 14.77 -21.69 -16.09
C ASP A 293 15.12 -22.33 -14.75
N ILE A 294 16.39 -22.69 -14.59
CA ILE A 294 16.91 -23.39 -13.40
C ILE A 294 16.86 -22.49 -12.15
N GLU A 295 16.93 -21.17 -12.33
CA GLU A 295 16.78 -20.17 -11.26
C GLU A 295 15.34 -20.04 -10.73
N LEU A 296 14.35 -20.45 -11.54
CA LEU A 296 12.93 -20.38 -11.21
C LEU A 296 12.46 -21.57 -10.35
N LEU A 297 13.22 -22.66 -10.21
CA LEU A 297 12.84 -23.82 -9.40
C LEU A 297 12.56 -23.47 -7.92
N ASN A 298 13.28 -22.49 -7.38
CA ASN A 298 13.10 -22.03 -5.99
C ASN A 298 12.22 -20.77 -5.89
N ASN A 299 11.75 -20.23 -7.01
CA ASN A 299 11.16 -18.89 -7.12
C ASN A 299 9.92 -18.82 -8.02
N LEU A 300 9.06 -19.85 -8.04
CA LEU A 300 7.76 -19.80 -8.73
C LEU A 300 6.72 -19.00 -7.93
N ARG A 301 7.03 -17.74 -7.63
CA ARG A 301 6.20 -16.82 -6.86
C ARG A 301 5.76 -15.62 -7.67
N ALA A 302 4.47 -15.33 -7.61
CA ALA A 302 3.86 -14.17 -8.25
C ALA A 302 2.97 -13.43 -7.24
N VAL A 303 2.91 -12.11 -7.38
CA VAL A 303 1.99 -11.26 -6.62
C VAL A 303 1.05 -10.59 -7.61
N PHE A 304 -0.24 -10.85 -7.46
CA PHE A 304 -1.28 -10.10 -8.16
C PHE A 304 -1.55 -8.81 -7.40
N THR A 305 -1.23 -7.66 -7.99
CA THR A 305 -1.39 -6.33 -7.36
C THR A 305 -2.60 -5.58 -7.93
N ASP A 306 -2.91 -4.43 -7.32
CA ASP A 306 -3.98 -3.52 -7.75
C ASP A 306 -5.40 -4.09 -7.60
N LEU A 307 -5.62 -5.05 -6.69
CA LEU A 307 -6.97 -5.54 -6.39
C LEU A 307 -7.69 -4.55 -5.45
N GLY A 308 -8.75 -3.94 -5.95
CA GLY A 308 -9.51 -2.94 -5.21
C GLY A 308 -10.62 -3.55 -4.35
N SER A 309 -11.27 -2.70 -3.55
CA SER A 309 -12.40 -3.12 -2.73
C SER A 309 -13.61 -3.59 -3.55
N LYS A 310 -13.77 -3.17 -4.81
CA LYS A 310 -14.80 -3.71 -5.71
C LYS A 310 -14.52 -5.15 -6.10
N ASP A 311 -13.26 -5.49 -6.33
CA ASP A 311 -12.85 -6.86 -6.67
C ASP A 311 -13.04 -7.79 -5.47
N LEU A 312 -12.76 -7.29 -4.26
CA LEU A 312 -12.97 -8.04 -3.02
C LEU A 312 -14.46 -8.26 -2.69
N LYS A 313 -15.33 -7.33 -3.08
CA LYS A 313 -16.79 -7.43 -2.90
C LYS A 313 -17.47 -8.37 -3.89
N ARG A 314 -16.75 -8.88 -4.91
CA ARG A 314 -17.33 -9.82 -5.89
C ARG A 314 -17.83 -11.08 -5.20
N GLU A 315 -18.92 -11.64 -5.71
CA GLU A 315 -19.54 -12.82 -5.12
C GLU A 315 -18.62 -14.03 -5.22
N ARG A 316 -17.95 -14.20 -6.36
CA ARG A 316 -17.05 -15.32 -6.65
C ARG A 316 -15.81 -14.86 -7.42
N LEU A 317 -14.64 -15.37 -7.06
CA LEU A 317 -13.38 -15.10 -7.73
C LEU A 317 -12.62 -16.43 -7.93
N PHE A 318 -12.11 -16.65 -9.13
CA PHE A 318 -11.39 -17.88 -9.47
C PHE A 318 -9.95 -17.61 -9.88
N LEU A 319 -9.06 -18.50 -9.48
CA LEU A 319 -7.73 -18.63 -10.06
C LEU A 319 -7.81 -19.65 -11.21
N VAL A 320 -7.44 -19.23 -12.41
CA VAL A 320 -7.44 -20.06 -13.61
C VAL A 320 -6.02 -20.24 -14.10
N CYS A 321 -5.63 -21.47 -14.38
CA CYS A 321 -4.38 -21.81 -15.04
C CYS A 321 -4.68 -22.46 -16.39
N GLN A 322 -4.21 -21.86 -17.48
CA GLN A 322 -4.31 -22.39 -18.82
C GLN A 322 -2.99 -23.06 -19.20
N ILE A 323 -3.07 -24.29 -19.70
CA ILE A 323 -1.91 -25.09 -20.07
C ILE A 323 -1.87 -25.18 -21.58
N ILE A 324 -0.84 -24.61 -22.17
CA ILE A 324 -0.61 -24.57 -23.61
C ILE A 324 0.64 -25.39 -23.90
N ARG A 325 0.50 -26.49 -24.64
CA ARG A 325 1.65 -27.26 -25.13
C ARG A 325 2.24 -26.58 -26.36
N VAL A 326 3.55 -26.59 -26.49
CA VAL A 326 4.30 -26.02 -27.61
C VAL A 326 5.04 -27.16 -28.31
N GLY A 327 4.65 -27.45 -29.55
CA GLY A 327 5.17 -28.64 -30.24
C GLY A 327 4.63 -28.84 -31.65
N ARG A 328 4.50 -30.10 -32.07
CA ARG A 328 4.14 -30.49 -33.45
C ARG A 328 2.66 -30.73 -33.61
N MET A 329 1.98 -30.16 -34.61
CA MET A 329 0.52 -30.21 -34.75
C MET A 329 -0.09 -31.63 -34.66
N ASP A 330 0.48 -32.61 -35.36
CA ASP A 330 -0.01 -33.99 -35.38
C ASP A 330 0.92 -34.92 -34.60
N LEU A 331 0.38 -35.58 -33.59
CA LEU A 331 1.10 -36.62 -32.82
C LEU A 331 1.06 -37.99 -33.51
N ARG A 332 0.31 -38.14 -34.61
CA ARG A 332 0.05 -39.43 -35.27
C ARG A 332 0.92 -39.72 -36.50
N GLU A 333 1.53 -38.72 -37.14
CA GLU A 333 2.31 -38.91 -38.36
C GLU A 333 3.82 -38.73 -38.13
N THR A 334 4.51 -39.83 -37.84
CA THR A 334 5.96 -39.87 -37.55
C THR A 334 6.84 -39.71 -38.80
N TYR A 335 6.29 -39.78 -40.02
CA TYR A 335 7.08 -39.96 -41.27
C TYR A 335 6.96 -38.84 -42.34
N SER A 336 6.40 -37.67 -42.02
CA SER A 336 6.34 -36.54 -42.97
C SER A 336 7.55 -35.61 -42.84
N ARG A 337 8.31 -35.41 -43.93
CA ARG A 337 9.55 -34.58 -43.98
C ARG A 337 9.34 -33.06 -43.79
N LYS A 338 8.12 -32.60 -43.53
CA LYS A 338 7.81 -31.17 -43.23
C LYS A 338 7.08 -31.07 -41.90
N LEU A 339 7.80 -31.24 -40.80
CA LEU A 339 7.22 -31.16 -39.46
C LEU A 339 7.07 -29.70 -39.04
N SER A 340 5.84 -29.28 -38.74
CA SER A 340 5.60 -28.01 -38.07
C SER A 340 6.20 -28.07 -36.65
N THR A 341 6.91 -27.01 -36.26
CA THR A 341 7.56 -26.89 -34.95
C THR A 341 7.13 -25.58 -34.29
N GLY A 342 7.07 -25.57 -32.96
CA GLY A 342 6.77 -24.35 -32.18
C GLY A 342 5.29 -23.93 -32.15
N LEU A 343 4.35 -24.80 -32.52
CA LEU A 343 2.92 -24.46 -32.51
C LEU A 343 2.35 -24.55 -31.09
N ARG A 344 1.69 -23.47 -30.66
CA ARG A 344 1.00 -23.37 -29.38
C ARG A 344 -0.38 -24.01 -29.48
N ARG A 345 -0.69 -25.00 -28.65
CA ARG A 345 -1.95 -25.75 -28.68
C ARG A 345 -2.52 -25.90 -27.28
N PRO A 346 -3.84 -25.89 -27.12
CA PRO A 346 -4.45 -26.10 -25.81
C PRO A 346 -4.16 -27.55 -25.36
N PHE A 347 -3.72 -27.71 -24.12
CA PHE A 347 -3.55 -29.01 -23.47
C PHE A 347 -4.63 -29.23 -22.41
N GLY A 348 -4.88 -28.19 -21.60
CA GLY A 348 -5.89 -28.25 -20.55
C GLY A 348 -5.99 -26.94 -19.78
N ILE A 349 -6.83 -26.96 -18.76
CA ILE A 349 -7.05 -25.85 -17.84
C ILE A 349 -7.18 -26.37 -16.42
N SER A 350 -7.06 -25.48 -15.46
CA SER A 350 -7.26 -25.76 -14.05
C SER A 350 -7.91 -24.55 -13.42
N VAL A 351 -8.89 -24.78 -12.55
CA VAL A 351 -9.68 -23.71 -11.97
C VAL A 351 -9.85 -23.98 -10.47
N MET A 352 -9.61 -22.96 -9.65
CA MET A 352 -9.79 -23.01 -8.19
C MET A 352 -10.63 -21.81 -7.75
N ASP A 353 -11.63 -22.06 -6.90
CA ASP A 353 -12.37 -21.00 -6.22
C ASP A 353 -11.51 -20.44 -5.07
N ILE A 354 -11.19 -19.15 -5.15
CA ILE A 354 -10.36 -18.46 -4.15
C ILE A 354 -11.16 -17.48 -3.29
N THR A 355 -12.49 -17.49 -3.43
CA THR A 355 -13.41 -16.56 -2.77
C THR A 355 -13.30 -16.60 -1.23
N ASP A 356 -13.08 -17.79 -0.66
CA ASP A 356 -12.94 -17.93 0.80
C ASP A 356 -11.61 -17.37 1.34
N ILE A 357 -10.57 -17.39 0.50
CA ILE A 357 -9.24 -16.82 0.80
C ILE A 357 -9.31 -15.30 0.70
N THR A 358 -9.97 -14.78 -0.35
CA THR A 358 -10.10 -13.33 -0.52
C THR A 358 -11.00 -12.70 0.55
N LYS A 359 -12.10 -13.37 0.94
CA LYS A 359 -13.00 -12.89 2.01
C LYS A 359 -12.44 -13.09 3.43
N GLY A 360 -11.24 -13.65 3.58
CA GLY A 360 -10.57 -13.84 4.87
C GLY A 360 -11.26 -14.84 5.81
N LYS A 361 -12.11 -15.73 5.27
CA LYS A 361 -12.80 -16.77 6.08
C LYS A 361 -11.88 -17.95 6.40
N CYS A 362 -10.84 -18.16 5.60
CA CYS A 362 -9.79 -19.14 5.85
C CYS A 362 -8.53 -18.40 6.30
N GLU A 363 -8.04 -18.69 7.51
CA GLU A 363 -6.66 -18.35 7.88
C GLU A 363 -5.72 -19.12 6.94
N SER A 364 -5.17 -18.42 5.95
CA SER A 364 -4.20 -18.97 5.02
C SER A 364 -2.83 -18.99 5.69
N ASP A 365 -2.54 -20.09 6.38
CA ASP A 365 -1.20 -20.39 6.88
C ASP A 365 -0.23 -20.56 5.69
N GLU A 366 1.03 -20.13 5.83
CA GLU A 366 2.00 -20.05 4.72
C GLU A 366 2.28 -21.41 4.05
N ASP A 367 2.05 -22.48 4.81
CA ASP A 367 2.28 -23.87 4.41
C ASP A 367 1.02 -24.60 3.93
N LYS A 368 -0.15 -23.94 3.91
CA LYS A 368 -1.37 -24.58 3.41
C LYS A 368 -1.30 -24.73 1.89
N GLN A 369 -1.12 -25.96 1.45
CA GLN A 369 -1.06 -26.30 0.03
C GLN A 369 -2.45 -26.68 -0.49
N TYR A 370 -2.84 -26.08 -1.61
CA TYR A 370 -4.06 -26.36 -2.33
C TYR A 370 -3.72 -27.15 -3.59
N PHE A 371 -4.36 -28.31 -3.78
CA PHE A 371 -4.26 -29.09 -5.00
C PHE A 371 -5.32 -28.63 -5.99
N ILE A 372 -4.88 -28.17 -7.17
CA ILE A 372 -5.77 -27.75 -8.25
C ILE A 372 -5.73 -28.79 -9.38
N PRO A 373 -6.86 -29.46 -9.69
CA PRO A 373 -6.87 -30.56 -10.65
C PRO A 373 -6.74 -30.11 -12.12
N VAL A 374 -5.98 -30.94 -12.84
CA VAL A 374 -5.82 -31.09 -14.29
C VAL A 374 -7.10 -31.27 -15.11
N HIS A 375 -7.71 -30.26 -15.73
CA HIS A 375 -8.79 -30.51 -16.72
C HIS A 375 -8.19 -30.63 -18.11
N LEU A 376 -8.03 -31.87 -18.58
CA LEU A 376 -7.52 -32.14 -19.92
C LEU A 376 -8.56 -31.76 -20.97
N ALA A 377 -8.12 -31.14 -22.07
CA ALA A 377 -8.97 -30.85 -23.21
C ALA A 377 -9.41 -32.17 -23.88
N ALA A 378 -10.68 -32.54 -23.71
CA ALA A 378 -11.25 -33.74 -24.32
C ALA A 378 -11.66 -33.44 -25.77
N ALA A 379 -10.81 -33.83 -26.71
CA ALA A 379 -11.04 -33.80 -28.16
C ALA A 379 -11.16 -32.39 -28.81
N ASP A 380 -10.88 -32.36 -30.11
CA ASP A 380 -10.40 -31.23 -30.92
C ASP A 380 -11.36 -30.04 -31.15
N ASN A 381 -12.38 -29.83 -30.32
CA ASN A 381 -13.42 -28.81 -30.55
C ASN A 381 -13.68 -27.84 -29.38
N ASP A 382 -13.09 -28.04 -28.21
CA ASP A 382 -13.37 -27.19 -27.03
C ASP A 382 -12.34 -26.04 -26.90
N PHE A 383 -12.82 -24.80 -26.98
CA PHE A 383 -12.02 -23.60 -26.71
C PHE A 383 -11.67 -23.48 -25.23
N LEU A 384 -10.50 -22.92 -24.91
CA LEU A 384 -10.04 -22.70 -23.53
C LEU A 384 -11.09 -21.92 -22.71
N HIS A 385 -11.64 -20.86 -23.29
CA HIS A 385 -12.69 -20.06 -22.66
C HIS A 385 -13.96 -20.86 -22.30
N ASN A 386 -14.40 -21.77 -23.17
CA ASN A 386 -15.57 -22.60 -22.92
C ASN A 386 -15.29 -23.65 -21.84
N MET A 387 -14.08 -24.21 -21.83
CA MET A 387 -13.69 -25.16 -20.80
C MET A 387 -13.62 -24.48 -19.42
N ILE A 388 -13.15 -23.22 -19.33
CA ILE A 388 -13.10 -22.46 -18.06
C ILE A 388 -14.53 -22.31 -17.51
N ARG A 389 -15.48 -21.95 -18.38
CA ARG A 389 -16.89 -21.84 -18.01
C ARG A 389 -17.46 -23.16 -17.48
N LYS A 390 -17.22 -24.26 -18.19
CA LYS A 390 -17.67 -25.61 -17.75
C LYS A 390 -17.02 -26.03 -16.43
N ALA A 391 -15.76 -25.68 -16.19
CA ALA A 391 -15.02 -25.99 -14.97
C ALA A 391 -15.55 -25.18 -13.76
N VAL A 392 -15.90 -23.91 -13.97
CA VAL A 392 -16.51 -23.03 -12.95
C VAL A 392 -17.91 -23.52 -12.53
N GLU A 393 -18.64 -24.19 -13.44
CA GLU A 393 -19.97 -24.76 -13.20
C GLU A 393 -19.94 -26.09 -12.44
N GLY A 394 -18.77 -26.66 -12.14
CA GLY A 394 -18.62 -27.76 -11.17
C GLY A 394 -18.95 -29.17 -11.67
N LYS A 395 -18.81 -29.48 -12.97
CA LYS A 395 -18.94 -30.87 -13.44
C LYS A 395 -17.74 -31.71 -12.97
N ASP A 396 -18.00 -32.85 -12.33
CA ASP A 396 -16.97 -33.78 -11.83
C ASP A 396 -15.92 -34.12 -12.89
N ILE A 397 -14.66 -33.82 -12.56
CA ILE A 397 -13.51 -34.00 -13.46
C ILE A 397 -12.71 -35.21 -13.03
N ASN A 398 -12.59 -36.16 -13.96
CA ASN A 398 -11.72 -37.32 -13.81
C ASN A 398 -10.25 -36.88 -13.93
N HIS A 399 -9.66 -36.47 -12.81
CA HIS A 399 -8.37 -35.78 -12.78
C HIS A 399 -7.16 -36.71 -12.88
N LYS A 400 -7.30 -38.05 -12.94
CA LYS A 400 -6.18 -39.03 -13.07
C LYS A 400 -4.91 -38.69 -12.25
N GLY A 401 -5.06 -38.04 -11.10
CA GLY A 401 -3.95 -37.54 -10.27
C GLY A 401 -3.10 -36.40 -10.86
N GLN A 402 -3.45 -35.83 -12.01
CA GLN A 402 -2.75 -34.69 -12.61
C GLN A 402 -3.26 -33.37 -12.03
N GLY A 403 -2.34 -32.48 -11.65
CA GLY A 403 -2.67 -31.21 -11.02
C GLY A 403 -1.43 -30.45 -10.58
N PHE A 404 -1.63 -29.31 -9.94
CA PHE A 404 -0.55 -28.55 -9.34
C PHE A 404 -0.89 -28.07 -7.94
N TRP A 405 0.15 -27.96 -7.13
CA TRP A 405 0.11 -27.57 -5.74
C TRP A 405 0.49 -26.11 -5.63
N VAL A 406 -0.40 -25.30 -5.06
CA VAL A 406 -0.17 -23.87 -4.84
C VAL A 406 -0.35 -23.51 -3.36
N SER A 407 0.39 -22.52 -2.91
CA SER A 407 0.12 -21.78 -1.69
C SER A 407 -0.36 -20.37 -2.07
N LEU A 408 -1.43 -19.93 -1.43
CA LEU A 408 -2.10 -18.66 -1.69
C LEU A 408 -2.21 -17.90 -0.37
N LYS A 409 -1.82 -16.62 -0.36
CA LYS A 409 -1.93 -15.75 0.80
C LYS A 409 -2.41 -14.36 0.40
N MET A 410 -3.44 -13.86 1.07
CA MET A 410 -3.93 -12.50 0.87
C MET A 410 -3.08 -11.52 1.68
N LEU A 411 -2.46 -10.56 1.00
CA LEU A 411 -1.61 -9.53 1.59
C LEU A 411 -2.31 -8.17 1.49
N TRP A 412 -2.12 -7.36 2.52
CA TRP A 412 -2.76 -6.05 2.65
C TRP A 412 -1.75 -4.97 2.31
N GLY A 413 -2.11 -4.07 1.38
CA GLY A 413 -1.32 -2.91 1.00
C GLY A 413 -0.76 -2.96 -0.42
N ASP A 414 -0.21 -1.81 -0.82
CA ASP A 414 0.46 -1.64 -2.11
C ASP A 414 1.74 -2.50 -2.17
N LEU A 415 2.25 -2.78 -3.38
CA LEU A 415 3.47 -3.57 -3.57
C LEU A 415 4.66 -3.10 -2.68
N SER A 416 4.81 -1.79 -2.51
CA SER A 416 5.84 -1.20 -1.65
C SER A 416 5.62 -1.47 -0.16
N GLN A 417 4.37 -1.49 0.29
CA GLN A 417 4.00 -1.82 1.67
C GLN A 417 4.16 -3.32 1.92
N VAL A 418 3.68 -4.15 1.01
CA VAL A 418 3.78 -5.61 1.09
C VAL A 418 5.25 -6.07 1.14
N ARG A 419 6.13 -5.44 0.36
CA ARG A 419 7.58 -5.70 0.41
C ARG A 419 8.23 -5.30 1.74
N LYS A 420 7.69 -4.28 2.42
CA LYS A 420 8.20 -3.81 3.71
C LYS A 420 7.70 -4.69 4.87
N ASP A 421 6.44 -5.09 4.81
CA ASP A 421 5.78 -5.84 5.87
C ASP A 421 6.08 -7.34 5.80
N HIS A 422 6.33 -7.86 4.59
CA HIS A 422 6.64 -9.27 4.35
C HIS A 422 7.84 -9.46 3.40
N PRO A 423 9.05 -9.00 3.78
CA PRO A 423 10.24 -9.11 2.93
C PRO A 423 10.65 -10.57 2.65
N HIS A 424 10.26 -11.52 3.50
CA HIS A 424 10.52 -12.95 3.31
C HIS A 424 9.66 -13.58 2.21
N LEU A 425 8.47 -13.03 1.95
CA LEU A 425 7.56 -13.53 0.90
C LEU A 425 7.81 -12.83 -0.43
N VAL A 426 7.88 -11.50 -0.41
CA VAL A 426 7.95 -10.67 -1.61
C VAL A 426 9.30 -9.99 -1.68
N ASP A 427 10.18 -10.56 -2.52
CA ASP A 427 11.49 -9.99 -2.83
C ASP A 427 11.43 -9.18 -4.14
N ARG A 428 12.54 -8.56 -4.52
CA ARG A 428 12.72 -7.86 -5.79
C ARG A 428 12.60 -8.79 -6.99
N SER A 429 12.93 -10.08 -6.83
CA SER A 429 12.81 -11.10 -7.87
C SER A 429 11.41 -11.69 -8.03
N THR A 430 10.46 -11.36 -7.13
CA THR A 430 9.09 -11.85 -7.21
C THR A 430 8.37 -11.23 -8.40
N VAL A 431 7.73 -12.07 -9.22
CA VAL A 431 6.99 -11.61 -10.40
C VAL A 431 5.75 -10.85 -9.97
N VAL A 432 5.48 -9.72 -10.62
CA VAL A 432 4.31 -8.88 -10.33
C VAL A 432 3.35 -8.95 -11.50
N ALA A 433 2.15 -9.47 -11.27
CA ALA A 433 1.06 -9.50 -12.25
C ALA A 433 0.03 -8.43 -11.88
N ARG A 434 -0.23 -7.47 -12.76
CA ARG A 434 -1.13 -6.35 -12.45
C ARG A 434 -2.57 -6.65 -12.85
N LYS A 435 -3.52 -5.90 -12.29
CA LYS A 435 -4.92 -5.89 -12.75
C LYS A 435 -4.99 -5.28 -14.16
N LEU A 436 -5.81 -5.87 -15.02
CA LEU A 436 -6.16 -5.34 -16.34
C LEU A 436 -7.06 -4.11 -16.19
N GLY A 437 -6.69 -3.02 -16.86
CA GLY A 437 -7.38 -1.73 -16.78
C GLY A 437 -6.74 -0.75 -15.78
N TYR A 438 -7.34 0.44 -15.64
CA TYR A 438 -6.83 1.44 -14.72
C TYR A 438 -7.15 1.07 -13.26
N PRO A 439 -6.22 1.30 -12.31
CA PRO A 439 -6.51 1.18 -10.88
C PRO A 439 -7.59 2.19 -10.49
N GLU A 440 -8.41 1.85 -9.50
CA GLU A 440 -9.57 2.66 -9.11
C GLU A 440 -9.21 4.00 -8.45
N VAL A 441 -7.93 4.22 -8.13
CA VAL A 441 -7.41 5.43 -7.48
C VAL A 441 -6.33 6.06 -8.36
N ILE A 442 -6.54 7.32 -8.72
CA ILE A 442 -5.62 8.15 -9.50
C ILE A 442 -5.35 9.42 -8.66
N MET A 443 -4.11 9.60 -8.15
CA MET A 443 -3.70 10.67 -7.21
C MET A 443 -3.26 11.97 -7.93
N PRO A 444 -3.58 13.19 -7.48
CA PRO A 444 -3.26 14.40 -8.24
C PRO A 444 -1.75 14.74 -8.25
N GLY A 445 -1.12 14.80 -9.44
CA GLY A 445 0.31 15.14 -9.60
C GLY A 445 0.81 15.42 -11.03
N LYS A 446 1.33 16.65 -11.22
CA LYS A 446 2.02 17.33 -12.36
C LYS A 446 1.98 16.75 -13.81
N ARG A 447 1.50 17.62 -14.72
CA ARG A 447 1.51 17.53 -16.19
C ARG A 447 2.89 17.19 -16.77
N GLY A 448 2.98 16.05 -17.47
CA GLY A 448 3.91 15.82 -18.57
C GLY A 448 3.12 15.86 -19.88
N GLY A 449 3.59 16.67 -20.84
CA GLY A 449 2.86 16.93 -22.08
C GLY A 449 2.98 15.83 -23.15
N GLY A 450 1.92 15.68 -23.92
CA GLY A 450 1.95 15.37 -25.36
C GLY A 450 1.99 13.90 -25.76
N LEU A 451 0.89 13.41 -26.35
CA LEU A 451 0.86 12.62 -27.59
C LEU A 451 -0.61 12.35 -27.98
N ASP A 452 -1.27 13.37 -28.54
CA ASP A 452 -2.53 13.21 -29.29
C ASP A 452 -2.19 12.83 -30.75
N ARG A 453 -2.02 11.53 -31.03
CA ARG A 453 -2.18 10.97 -32.38
C ARG A 453 -2.79 9.56 -32.29
N PRO A 454 -3.91 9.28 -33.00
CA PRO A 454 -4.45 7.93 -33.05
C PRO A 454 -3.56 7.03 -33.92
N TRP A 455 -3.13 5.90 -33.36
CA TRP A 455 -2.44 4.84 -34.10
C TRP A 455 -3.46 4.05 -34.95
N VAL A 456 -3.10 3.76 -36.20
CA VAL A 456 -3.92 2.97 -37.12
C VAL A 456 -3.66 1.48 -36.86
N VAL A 457 -4.64 0.76 -36.31
CA VAL A 457 -4.58 -0.70 -36.19
C VAL A 457 -5.01 -1.32 -37.52
N SER A 458 -4.07 -1.81 -38.32
CA SER A 458 -4.36 -2.56 -39.54
C SER A 458 -4.54 -4.05 -39.21
N GLY A 459 -5.79 -4.55 -39.24
CA GLY A 459 -6.10 -5.98 -39.13
C GLY A 459 -6.16 -6.66 -40.50
N ALA A 460 -5.79 -7.94 -40.56
CA ALA A 460 -6.09 -8.78 -41.73
C ALA A 460 -7.61 -8.98 -41.85
N PRO A 461 -8.18 -9.07 -43.09
CA PRO A 461 -9.60 -9.29 -43.28
C PRO A 461 -10.06 -10.58 -42.57
N GLY A 462 -11.05 -10.45 -41.68
CA GLY A 462 -11.62 -11.57 -40.92
C GLY A 462 -11.14 -11.73 -39.47
N VAL A 463 -10.18 -10.92 -39.00
CA VAL A 463 -9.70 -10.96 -37.59
C VAL A 463 -10.26 -9.80 -36.78
N GLY A 464 -11.01 -10.12 -35.72
CA GLY A 464 -11.50 -9.15 -34.74
C GLY A 464 -10.40 -8.76 -33.76
N LEU A 465 -9.76 -7.61 -33.99
CA LEU A 465 -8.85 -6.96 -33.05
C LEU A 465 -9.61 -5.92 -32.25
N ARG A 466 -9.54 -6.00 -30.92
CA ARG A 466 -10.03 -4.93 -30.04
C ARG A 466 -8.83 -4.20 -29.43
N GLY A 467 -8.39 -3.14 -30.09
CA GLY A 467 -7.58 -2.11 -29.45
C GLY A 467 -8.53 -1.15 -28.75
N ALA A 468 -8.53 -1.14 -27.42
CA ALA A 468 -9.24 -0.11 -26.68
C ALA A 468 -8.22 0.98 -26.28
N PRO A 469 -8.17 2.15 -26.95
CA PRO A 469 -7.94 3.35 -26.18
C PRO A 469 -9.18 3.48 -25.31
N LEU A 470 -9.08 3.14 -24.03
CA LEU A 470 -10.19 3.34 -23.10
C LEU A 470 -10.53 4.84 -23.10
N GLN A 471 -11.58 5.21 -23.85
CA GLN A 471 -12.08 6.58 -23.98
C GLN A 471 -12.35 7.16 -22.60
N ARG A 472 -11.87 8.38 -22.37
CA ARG A 472 -12.38 9.24 -21.29
C ARG A 472 -13.88 9.39 -21.47
N GLY A 473 -14.68 8.81 -20.57
CA GLY A 473 -16.07 9.20 -20.42
C GLY A 473 -16.17 10.71 -20.10
N PRO A 474 -17.27 11.39 -20.46
CA PRO A 474 -17.45 12.80 -20.21
C PRO A 474 -17.75 13.02 -18.73
N GLY A 475 -16.71 12.98 -17.91
CA GLY A 475 -16.73 13.35 -16.50
C GLY A 475 -15.44 14.07 -16.21
N ARG A 476 -15.52 15.35 -15.83
CA ARG A 476 -14.39 16.14 -15.34
C ARG A 476 -13.69 15.35 -14.22
N ALA A 477 -12.56 14.75 -14.52
CA ALA A 477 -11.70 14.07 -13.56
C ALA A 477 -10.26 14.46 -13.84
N ASP A 478 -9.83 15.56 -13.22
CA ASP A 478 -8.43 15.89 -13.05
C ASP A 478 -7.87 14.98 -11.94
N GLY A 479 -7.03 14.02 -12.30
CA GLY A 479 -6.30 13.18 -11.35
C GLY A 479 -5.22 12.41 -12.11
N ALA A 480 -4.00 12.30 -11.55
CA ALA A 480 -2.82 11.75 -12.22
C ALA A 480 -2.20 10.50 -11.54
N VAL A 481 -1.13 10.00 -12.11
CA VAL A 481 -0.48 8.72 -11.80
C VAL A 481 0.57 8.91 -10.68
N PRO A 482 0.85 7.92 -9.81
CA PRO A 482 1.91 8.01 -8.79
C PRO A 482 3.29 8.36 -9.39
N PRO A 483 4.12 9.13 -8.66
CA PRO A 483 5.45 9.51 -9.13
C PRO A 483 6.38 8.29 -9.08
N GLY A 484 6.70 7.77 -10.26
CA GLY A 484 7.65 6.66 -10.43
C GLY A 484 7.24 5.61 -11.46
N ASP A 485 5.98 5.59 -11.91
CA ASP A 485 5.48 4.55 -12.81
C ASP A 485 4.66 5.19 -13.93
N VAL A 486 5.34 5.66 -14.99
CA VAL A 486 4.67 6.15 -16.21
C VAL A 486 4.07 4.93 -16.92
N ARG A 487 2.81 4.61 -16.60
CA ARG A 487 2.07 3.49 -17.21
C ARG A 487 1.69 3.85 -18.66
N ASN A 488 2.54 3.44 -19.59
CA ASN A 488 2.23 3.44 -21.03
C ASN A 488 1.93 2.01 -21.53
N ASP A 489 1.41 1.14 -20.66
CA ASP A 489 1.08 -0.24 -21.00
C ASP A 489 -0.21 -0.28 -21.85
N ILE A 490 -0.14 -0.91 -23.02
CA ILE A 490 -1.29 -1.13 -23.89
C ILE A 490 -1.63 -2.63 -23.89
N TYR A 491 -2.87 -2.96 -23.56
CA TYR A 491 -3.35 -4.35 -23.64
C TYR A 491 -4.05 -4.58 -24.98
N LEU A 492 -3.55 -5.56 -25.74
CA LEU A 492 -4.15 -6.01 -26.99
C LEU A 492 -4.78 -7.38 -26.78
N THR A 493 -6.07 -7.50 -27.10
CA THR A 493 -6.79 -8.78 -26.99
C THR A 493 -7.16 -9.32 -28.37
N LEU A 494 -6.67 -10.52 -28.67
CA LEU A 494 -7.09 -11.34 -29.81
C LEU A 494 -8.41 -12.05 -29.45
N VAL A 495 -9.52 -11.54 -29.95
CA VAL A 495 -10.86 -12.04 -29.57
C VAL A 495 -11.25 -13.26 -30.39
N GLN A 496 -11.48 -13.04 -31.70
CA GLN A 496 -11.94 -14.09 -32.60
C GLN A 496 -11.58 -13.79 -34.07
N GLY A 497 -11.60 -14.81 -34.91
CA GLY A 497 -11.46 -14.69 -36.35
C GLY A 497 -12.29 -15.73 -37.10
N GLU A 498 -12.81 -15.34 -38.26
CA GLU A 498 -13.52 -16.23 -39.16
C GLU A 498 -12.71 -16.42 -40.44
N PHE A 499 -12.40 -17.67 -40.77
CA PHE A 499 -11.59 -18.00 -41.93
C PHE A 499 -12.34 -18.98 -42.82
N ASP A 500 -12.58 -18.57 -44.06
CA ASP A 500 -13.21 -19.43 -45.04
C ASP A 500 -12.24 -20.48 -45.57
N LYS A 501 -12.80 -21.66 -45.80
CA LYS A 501 -12.10 -22.85 -46.28
C LYS A 501 -11.56 -22.68 -47.71
N GLY A 502 -12.11 -21.74 -48.49
CA GLY A 502 -11.85 -21.60 -49.92
C GLY A 502 -12.11 -22.92 -50.67
N ASN A 503 -11.33 -23.20 -51.74
CA ASN A 503 -11.46 -24.40 -52.57
C ASN A 503 -10.87 -25.71 -51.98
N LYS A 504 -10.49 -25.75 -50.69
CA LYS A 504 -9.83 -26.93 -50.09
C LYS A 504 -10.83 -27.91 -49.45
N LYS A 505 -10.48 -29.21 -49.39
CA LYS A 505 -11.31 -30.28 -48.77
C LYS A 505 -11.33 -30.24 -47.24
N THR A 506 -10.31 -29.70 -46.58
CA THR A 506 -10.22 -29.56 -45.11
C THR A 506 -10.09 -28.09 -44.71
N GLN A 507 -10.56 -27.77 -43.50
CA GLN A 507 -10.34 -26.46 -42.87
C GLN A 507 -8.83 -26.26 -42.63
N LYS A 508 -8.35 -25.02 -42.72
CA LYS A 508 -6.94 -24.70 -42.43
C LYS A 508 -6.75 -24.52 -40.91
N ASN A 509 -5.60 -24.93 -40.41
CA ASN A 509 -5.14 -24.50 -39.09
C ASN A 509 -4.69 -23.05 -39.21
N VAL A 510 -5.11 -22.20 -38.28
CA VAL A 510 -4.80 -20.77 -38.32
C VAL A 510 -3.97 -20.39 -37.11
N GLU A 511 -2.89 -19.66 -37.39
CA GLU A 511 -2.02 -19.03 -36.41
C GLU A 511 -2.01 -17.55 -36.74
N VAL A 512 -2.28 -16.71 -35.74
CA VAL A 512 -2.20 -15.25 -35.87
C VAL A 512 -0.89 -14.82 -35.25
N THR A 513 -0.09 -14.09 -36.02
CA THR A 513 1.14 -13.45 -35.52
C THR A 513 0.86 -11.96 -35.34
N VAL A 514 1.19 -11.43 -34.17
CA VAL A 514 1.12 -10.01 -33.83
C VAL A 514 2.54 -9.48 -33.72
N CYS A 515 2.84 -8.44 -34.48
CA CYS A 515 4.07 -7.68 -34.41
C CYS A 515 3.74 -6.18 -34.36
N ILE A 516 4.62 -5.41 -33.75
CA ILE A 516 4.48 -3.95 -33.68
C ILE A 516 5.46 -3.38 -34.70
N CYS A 517 4.94 -2.56 -35.60
CA CYS A 517 5.74 -1.92 -36.64
C CYS A 517 5.76 -0.41 -36.42
N ASP A 518 6.87 0.22 -36.78
CA ASP A 518 6.98 1.67 -36.84
C ASP A 518 6.32 2.25 -38.11
N GLU A 519 6.37 3.58 -38.27
CA GLU A 519 5.83 4.28 -39.45
C GLU A 519 6.53 3.85 -40.77
N SER A 520 7.73 3.26 -40.68
CA SER A 520 8.49 2.75 -41.84
C SER A 520 8.15 1.29 -42.20
N GLY A 521 7.32 0.62 -41.39
CA GLY A 521 6.99 -0.80 -41.54
C GLY A 521 8.04 -1.75 -40.94
N SER A 522 9.02 -1.24 -40.19
CA SER A 522 10.03 -2.04 -39.51
C SER A 522 9.49 -2.56 -38.17
N VAL A 523 9.74 -3.84 -37.87
CA VAL A 523 9.28 -4.47 -36.62
C VAL A 523 10.10 -3.94 -35.45
N VAL A 524 9.41 -3.35 -34.47
CA VAL A 524 10.00 -2.93 -33.20
C VAL A 524 10.30 -4.16 -32.36
N GLN A 525 11.53 -4.29 -31.91
CA GLN A 525 11.99 -5.47 -31.19
C GLN A 525 11.68 -5.39 -29.69
N ASN A 526 11.33 -6.54 -29.10
CA ASN A 526 11.22 -6.75 -27.64
C ASN A 526 10.24 -5.80 -26.93
N VAL A 527 9.09 -5.56 -27.56
CA VAL A 527 8.02 -4.71 -27.03
C VAL A 527 6.80 -5.49 -26.58
N ILE A 528 6.66 -6.76 -26.95
CA ILE A 528 5.48 -7.56 -26.59
C ILE A 528 5.79 -8.45 -25.39
N TYR A 529 4.94 -8.40 -24.37
CA TYR A 529 4.98 -9.27 -23.21
C TYR A 529 3.81 -10.26 -23.27
N HIS A 530 4.13 -11.56 -23.31
CA HIS A 530 3.14 -12.65 -23.23
C HIS A 530 2.38 -12.66 -21.89
N GLY A 531 2.98 -12.08 -20.85
CA GLY A 531 2.43 -11.92 -19.51
C GLY A 531 3.53 -11.58 -18.50
N ALA A 532 3.18 -11.51 -17.22
CA ALA A 532 4.12 -11.27 -16.14
C ALA A 532 5.07 -12.47 -15.97
N GLY A 533 6.38 -12.20 -15.88
CA GLY A 533 7.41 -13.22 -15.65
C GLY A 533 8.03 -13.82 -16.92
N ASP A 534 7.52 -13.49 -18.12
CA ASP A 534 8.15 -13.88 -19.39
C ASP A 534 9.07 -12.78 -19.93
N LYS A 535 10.04 -13.18 -20.77
CA LYS A 535 10.96 -12.24 -21.43
C LYS A 535 10.22 -11.49 -22.56
N PRO A 536 10.56 -10.21 -22.81
CA PRO A 536 9.96 -9.47 -23.91
C PRO A 536 10.27 -10.13 -25.25
N ALA A 537 9.30 -10.12 -26.15
CA ALA A 537 9.35 -10.70 -27.48
C ALA A 537 9.06 -9.65 -28.56
N SER A 538 9.53 -9.90 -29.78
CA SER A 538 9.26 -9.04 -30.94
C SER A 538 7.99 -9.44 -31.69
N GLU A 539 7.58 -10.70 -31.54
CA GLU A 539 6.41 -11.29 -32.19
C GLU A 539 5.64 -12.15 -31.19
N TYR A 540 4.32 -12.06 -31.24
CA TYR A 540 3.43 -12.94 -30.49
C TYR A 540 2.68 -13.87 -31.45
N ARG A 541 2.67 -15.17 -31.16
CA ARG A 541 1.94 -16.18 -31.94
C ARG A 541 0.77 -16.72 -31.13
N SER A 542 -0.43 -16.74 -31.73
CA SER A 542 -1.66 -17.21 -31.09
C SER A 542 -1.66 -18.73 -30.87
N VAL A 543 -2.58 -19.21 -30.04
CA VAL A 543 -2.90 -20.65 -29.99
C VAL A 543 -3.54 -21.09 -31.31
N VAL A 544 -3.20 -22.30 -31.74
CA VAL A 544 -3.72 -22.93 -32.95
C VAL A 544 -4.74 -23.98 -32.57
N TYR A 545 -5.97 -23.78 -33.02
CA TYR A 545 -7.05 -24.75 -32.92
C TYR A 545 -7.12 -25.60 -34.20
N TYR A 546 -7.34 -26.90 -34.04
CA TYR A 546 -7.32 -27.84 -35.16
C TYR A 546 -8.57 -27.67 -36.03
N GLN A 547 -8.37 -27.36 -37.32
CA GLN A 547 -9.40 -27.36 -38.36
C GLN A 547 -10.70 -26.60 -38.03
N GLN A 548 -10.60 -25.49 -37.30
CA GLN A 548 -11.76 -24.74 -36.81
C GLN A 548 -12.02 -23.48 -37.65
N ARG A 549 -13.26 -23.33 -38.15
CA ARG A 549 -13.70 -22.21 -39.00
C ARG A 549 -13.74 -20.87 -38.25
N HIS A 550 -14.37 -20.91 -37.07
CA HIS A 550 -14.49 -19.77 -36.18
C HIS A 550 -13.51 -20.01 -35.06
N GLN A 551 -12.47 -19.19 -34.96
CA GLN A 551 -11.48 -19.30 -33.90
C GLN A 551 -11.77 -18.24 -32.85
N ARG A 552 -11.77 -18.63 -31.58
CA ARG A 552 -11.91 -17.73 -30.43
C ARG A 552 -10.70 -17.91 -29.56
N TRP A 553 -9.74 -16.98 -29.67
CA TRP A 553 -8.51 -17.01 -28.89
C TRP A 553 -8.75 -16.48 -27.48
N MET A 554 -9.39 -15.31 -27.36
CA MET A 554 -9.53 -14.58 -26.09
C MET A 554 -8.19 -14.40 -25.36
N GLU A 555 -7.13 -14.17 -26.13
CA GLU A 555 -5.76 -14.02 -25.63
C GLU A 555 -5.42 -12.54 -25.48
N THR A 556 -4.99 -12.13 -24.29
CA THR A 556 -4.56 -10.75 -24.01
C THR A 556 -3.04 -10.70 -23.86
N VAL A 557 -2.42 -9.76 -24.57
CA VAL A 557 -0.98 -9.49 -24.53
C VAL A 557 -0.74 -8.04 -24.11
N LYS A 558 0.37 -7.80 -23.43
CA LYS A 558 0.81 -6.44 -23.07
C LYS A 558 1.85 -5.95 -24.08
N VAL A 559 1.72 -4.69 -24.45
CA VAL A 559 2.61 -3.93 -25.32
C VAL A 559 3.15 -2.74 -24.56
#